data_AF-A0A382Z3J8-F1
#
_entry.id   AF-A0A382Z3J8-F1
#
_cell.length_a   1.000
_cell.length_b   1.000
_cell.length_c   1.000
_cell.angle_alpha   90.00
_cell.angle_beta   90.00
_cell.angle_gamma   90.00
#
_symmetry.space_group_name_H-M   'P 1'
#
loop_
_entity.id
_entity.type
_entity.pdbx_description
1 polymer ?
#
loop_
_entity_poly.entity_id
_entity_poly.type
_entity_poly.pdbx_seq_one_letter_code
_entity_poly.pdbx_strand_id
1 'polypeptide(L)'
;MFKLILITLFISISLRTVADVNVSHAIAMHGSPKYGAKFVHVDYVNPEAPKGGLITFSSVGSYDSFNPFILKGQGAAGIGNLFETLTTSSSDEAFTEYGLLAETIEWPDDRSWVA
;
A
#
# COMPACT_ATOMS: atom_id res chain seq x y z
N MET A 1 53.21 -13.20 -11.63
CA MET A 1 52.52 -11.89 -11.58
C MET A 1 51.21 -11.87 -12.37
N PHE A 2 51.18 -12.29 -13.64
CA PHE A 2 49.95 -12.28 -14.47
C PHE A 2 48.77 -13.10 -13.89
N LYS A 3 49.07 -14.26 -13.29
CA LYS A 3 48.08 -15.14 -12.65
C LYS A 3 47.44 -14.54 -11.39
N LEU A 4 48.17 -13.66 -10.68
CA LEU A 4 47.70 -13.00 -9.46
C LEU A 4 46.79 -11.81 -9.79
N ILE A 5 47.09 -11.08 -10.88
CA ILE A 5 46.26 -10.00 -11.44
C ILE A 5 44.92 -10.54 -11.96
N LEU A 6 44.92 -11.73 -12.57
CA LEU A 6 43.70 -12.36 -13.08
C LEU A 6 42.75 -12.78 -11.95
N ILE A 7 43.29 -13.21 -10.80
CA ILE A 7 42.51 -13.63 -9.63
C ILE A 7 41.89 -12.41 -8.91
N THR A 8 42.62 -11.30 -8.78
CA THR A 8 42.06 -10.06 -8.21
C THR A 8 41.01 -9.42 -9.12
N LEU A 9 41.17 -9.51 -10.45
CA LEU A 9 40.16 -9.04 -11.41
C LEU A 9 38.87 -9.87 -11.34
N PHE A 10 38.97 -11.18 -11.10
CA PHE A 10 37.81 -12.07 -10.96
C PHE A 10 37.02 -11.81 -9.67
N ILE A 11 37.72 -11.51 -8.56
CA ILE A 11 37.09 -11.15 -7.27
C ILE A 11 36.36 -9.81 -7.35
N SER A 12 36.81 -8.90 -8.21
CA SER A 12 36.18 -7.57 -8.41
C SER A 12 34.83 -7.64 -9.13
N ILE A 13 34.55 -8.72 -9.86
CA ILE A 13 33.30 -8.91 -10.62
C ILE A 13 32.19 -9.54 -9.74
N SER A 14 32.54 -10.06 -8.56
CA SER A 14 31.57 -10.61 -7.61
C SER A 14 30.92 -9.55 -6.69
N LEU A 15 30.84 -8.28 -7.12
CA LEU A 15 29.96 -7.33 -6.46
C LEU A 15 28.53 -7.81 -6.65
N ARG A 16 27.91 -8.24 -5.54
CA ARG A 16 26.49 -8.50 -5.49
C ARG A 16 25.78 -7.18 -5.81
N THR A 17 25.07 -7.13 -6.92
CA THR A 17 24.10 -6.07 -7.18
C THR A 17 23.04 -6.17 -6.10
N VAL A 18 23.11 -5.29 -5.10
CA VAL A 18 21.97 -5.04 -4.22
C VAL A 18 21.00 -4.22 -5.06
N ALA A 19 19.78 -4.72 -5.24
CA ALA A 19 18.74 -3.93 -5.88
C ALA A 19 18.50 -2.69 -5.02
N ASP A 20 18.45 -1.51 -5.65
CA ASP A 20 18.06 -0.29 -4.95
C ASP A 20 16.65 -0.48 -4.37
N VAL A 21 16.50 -0.16 -3.09
CA VAL A 21 15.25 -0.31 -2.35
C VAL A 21 14.59 1.06 -2.27
N ASN A 22 13.39 1.16 -2.83
CA ASN A 22 12.52 2.30 -2.66
C ASN A 22 11.88 2.20 -1.27
N VAL A 23 11.89 3.30 -0.52
CA VAL A 23 11.26 3.41 0.80
C VAL A 23 10.35 4.62 0.76
N SER A 24 9.04 4.44 0.97
CA SER A 24 8.08 5.54 0.86
C SER A 24 6.84 5.33 1.73
N HIS A 25 6.14 6.43 2.03
CA HIS A 25 4.82 6.40 2.68
C HIS A 25 3.69 6.02 1.72
N ALA A 26 3.97 5.98 0.41
CA ALA A 26 3.00 5.68 -0.63
C ALA A 26 3.66 5.01 -1.84
N ILE A 27 2.89 4.17 -2.53
CA ILE A 27 3.31 3.49 -3.76
C ILE A 27 2.28 3.71 -4.86
N ALA A 28 2.74 4.26 -5.99
CA ALA A 28 1.95 4.37 -7.20
C ALA A 28 2.23 3.17 -8.12
N MET A 29 1.20 2.64 -8.79
CA MET A 29 1.42 1.64 -9.83
C MET A 29 2.27 2.20 -10.97
N HIS A 30 2.02 3.46 -11.34
CA HIS A 30 2.78 4.21 -12.34
C HIS A 30 2.99 5.65 -11.89
N GLY A 31 4.15 6.22 -12.20
CA GLY A 31 4.48 7.61 -11.84
C GLY A 31 4.79 7.77 -10.35
N SER A 32 4.51 8.96 -9.83
CA SER A 32 4.73 9.34 -8.44
C SER A 32 3.39 9.62 -7.74
N PRO A 33 3.24 9.29 -6.44
CA PRO A 33 2.07 9.67 -5.66
C PRO A 33 1.81 11.18 -5.70
N LYS A 34 0.54 11.58 -5.78
CA LYS A 34 0.13 12.99 -5.76
C LYS A 34 0.43 13.67 -4.42
N TYR A 35 0.15 13.01 -3.30
CA TYR A 35 0.30 13.57 -1.96
C TYR A 35 1.68 13.27 -1.37
N GLY A 36 2.44 14.32 -1.06
CA GLY A 36 3.76 14.19 -0.44
C GLY A 36 3.68 13.73 1.03
N ALA A 37 4.80 13.24 1.59
CA ALA A 37 4.86 12.58 2.91
C ALA A 37 4.34 13.38 4.13
N LYS A 38 4.08 14.68 3.97
CA LYS A 38 3.57 15.57 5.04
C LYS A 38 2.12 16.00 4.82
N PHE A 39 1.41 15.41 3.85
CA PHE A 39 -0.01 15.69 3.66
C PHE A 39 -0.80 15.28 4.89
N VAL A 40 -1.81 16.08 5.25
CA VAL A 40 -2.65 15.85 6.42
C VAL A 40 -4.07 15.40 6.05
N HIS A 41 -4.46 15.63 4.80
CA HIS A 41 -5.70 15.17 4.21
C HIS A 41 -5.56 15.15 2.68
N VAL A 42 -6.40 14.36 2.03
CA VAL A 42 -6.58 14.36 0.57
C VAL A 42 -7.41 15.58 0.13
N ASP A 43 -7.39 15.93 -1.16
CA ASP A 43 -8.06 17.15 -1.67
C ASP A 43 -9.59 17.03 -1.68
N TYR A 44 -10.11 15.80 -1.68
CA TYR A 44 -11.53 15.51 -1.84
C TYR A 44 -12.27 15.31 -0.50
N VAL A 45 -11.68 15.71 0.63
CA VAL A 45 -12.34 15.69 1.94
C VAL A 45 -12.51 17.08 2.52
N ASN A 46 -13.54 17.25 3.34
CA ASN A 46 -13.71 18.44 4.17
C ASN A 46 -12.97 18.23 5.51
N PRO A 47 -11.84 18.91 5.79
CA PRO A 47 -11.13 18.76 7.07
C PRO A 47 -11.96 19.27 8.26
N GLU A 48 -12.88 20.22 8.02
CA GLU A 48 -13.80 20.78 9.01
C GLU A 48 -15.12 20.01 9.11
N ALA A 49 -15.16 18.76 8.63
CA ALA A 49 -16.37 17.94 8.71
C ALA A 49 -16.84 17.79 10.17
N PRO A 50 -18.10 18.16 10.49
CA PRO A 50 -18.65 18.00 11.83
C PRO A 50 -18.50 16.55 12.32
N LYS A 51 -18.07 16.38 13.56
CA LYS A 51 -17.92 15.05 14.18
C LYS A 51 -19.15 14.71 15.01
N GLY A 52 -19.58 13.44 14.92
CA GLY A 52 -20.75 12.92 15.62
C GLY A 52 -22.02 12.88 14.77
N GLY A 53 -23.14 12.55 15.41
CA GLY A 53 -24.43 12.32 14.76
C GLY A 53 -24.69 10.84 14.43
N LEU A 54 -25.84 10.58 13.80
CA LEU A 54 -26.26 9.24 13.36
C LEU A 54 -26.57 9.27 11.87
N ILE A 55 -26.00 8.32 11.14
CA ILE A 55 -26.33 8.07 9.73
C ILE A 55 -27.04 6.71 9.62
N THR A 56 -28.10 6.66 8.82
CA THR A 56 -28.84 5.43 8.54
C THR A 56 -28.77 5.16 7.05
N PHE A 57 -28.12 4.05 6.68
CA PHE A 57 -28.05 3.59 5.30
C PHE A 57 -29.04 2.43 5.08
N SER A 58 -29.70 2.42 3.93
CA SER A 58 -30.47 1.26 3.47
C SER A 58 -29.58 0.28 2.71
N SER A 59 -29.86 -1.01 2.80
CA SER A 59 -29.28 -2.05 1.94
C SER A 59 -30.39 -2.94 1.39
N VAL A 60 -30.21 -3.44 0.16
CA VAL A 60 -31.14 -4.37 -0.49
C VAL A 60 -30.65 -5.80 -0.25
N GLY A 61 -31.55 -6.69 0.19
CA GLY A 61 -31.24 -8.10 0.47
C GLY A 61 -31.21 -8.41 1.98
N SER A 62 -30.53 -9.50 2.35
CA SER A 62 -30.33 -9.94 3.74
C SER A 62 -28.88 -10.41 3.94
N TYR A 63 -28.51 -10.72 5.18
CA TYR A 63 -27.21 -11.31 5.52
C TYR A 63 -27.40 -12.51 6.45
N ASP A 64 -26.42 -13.41 6.48
CA ASP A 64 -26.36 -14.55 7.39
C ASP A 64 -24.97 -14.76 8.02
N SER A 65 -24.00 -13.91 7.69
CA SER A 65 -22.63 -13.95 8.21
C SER A 65 -22.08 -12.56 8.50
N PHE A 66 -21.22 -12.47 9.53
CA PHE A 66 -20.40 -11.29 9.83
C PHE A 66 -18.92 -11.47 9.45
N ASN A 67 -18.57 -12.61 8.84
CA ASN A 67 -17.24 -12.83 8.28
C ASN A 67 -17.29 -12.61 6.76
N PRO A 68 -16.71 -11.52 6.21
CA PRO A 68 -16.73 -11.25 4.77
C PRO A 68 -15.68 -12.04 3.96
N PHE A 69 -14.85 -12.87 4.60
CA PHE A 69 -13.68 -13.52 3.97
C PHE A 69 -13.90 -15.01 3.64
N ILE A 70 -15.12 -15.51 3.81
CA ILE A 70 -15.47 -16.92 3.55
C ILE A 70 -16.24 -17.08 2.25
N LEU A 71 -16.09 -18.24 1.59
CA LEU A 71 -16.76 -18.53 0.32
C LEU A 71 -18.28 -18.69 0.43
N LYS A 72 -18.79 -19.10 1.59
CA LYS A 72 -20.22 -19.40 1.80
C LYS A 72 -20.84 -18.43 2.80
N GLY A 73 -22.01 -17.92 2.46
CA GLY A 73 -22.77 -16.96 3.25
C GLY A 73 -22.77 -15.59 2.60
N GLN A 74 -23.67 -14.72 3.06
CA GLN A 74 -23.78 -13.34 2.63
C GLN A 74 -23.37 -12.42 3.78
N GLY A 75 -22.28 -11.68 3.58
CA GLY A 75 -21.77 -10.71 4.54
C GLY A 75 -22.74 -9.54 4.76
N ALA A 76 -22.85 -9.07 6.01
CA ALA A 76 -23.63 -7.89 6.35
C ALA A 76 -23.14 -6.62 5.62
N ALA A 77 -24.07 -5.77 5.20
CA ALA A 77 -23.72 -4.49 4.56
C ALA A 77 -22.87 -3.63 5.50
N GLY A 78 -21.78 -3.05 4.99
CA GLY A 78 -20.85 -2.23 5.77
C GLY A 78 -19.90 -3.00 6.69
N ILE A 79 -19.94 -4.34 6.73
CA ILE A 79 -19.07 -5.15 7.59
C ILE A 79 -17.56 -4.92 7.34
N GLY A 80 -17.21 -4.51 6.12
CA GLY A 80 -15.83 -4.16 5.75
C GLY A 80 -15.25 -2.99 6.55
N ASN A 81 -16.09 -2.09 7.08
CA ASN A 81 -15.65 -0.94 7.88
C ASN A 81 -15.07 -1.33 9.26
N LEU A 82 -15.17 -2.60 9.66
CA LEU A 82 -14.58 -3.11 10.91
C LEU A 82 -13.14 -3.60 10.74
N PHE A 83 -12.63 -3.65 9.51
CA PHE A 83 -11.31 -4.17 9.19
C PHE A 83 -10.47 -3.10 8.51
N GLU A 84 -9.17 -3.12 8.77
CA GLU A 84 -8.21 -2.22 8.13
C GLU A 84 -7.22 -3.01 7.27
N THR A 85 -6.80 -2.38 6.18
CA THR A 85 -5.75 -2.85 5.27
C THR A 85 -4.38 -2.25 5.67
N LEU A 86 -3.29 -2.75 5.06
CA LEU A 86 -1.97 -2.15 5.28
C LEU A 86 -1.90 -0.72 4.72
N THR A 87 -2.49 -0.52 3.55
CA THR A 87 -2.54 0.76 2.83
C THR A 87 -3.98 1.10 2.44
N THR A 88 -4.23 2.34 2.05
CA THR A 88 -5.52 2.79 1.53
C THR A 88 -5.35 3.51 0.19
N SER A 89 -6.26 3.24 -0.74
CA SER A 89 -6.26 3.80 -2.08
C SER A 89 -6.76 5.25 -2.09
N SER A 90 -6.10 6.12 -2.85
CA SER A 90 -6.65 7.44 -3.14
C SER A 90 -7.80 7.38 -4.16
N SER A 91 -8.86 8.17 -3.96
CA SER A 91 -10.02 8.25 -4.88
C SER A 91 -9.81 9.22 -6.04
N ASP A 92 -8.74 10.03 -6.04
CA ASP A 92 -8.42 10.99 -7.10
C ASP A 92 -7.12 10.66 -7.84
N GLU A 93 -6.65 9.42 -7.71
CA GLU A 93 -5.51 8.85 -8.43
C GLU A 93 -5.91 7.52 -9.06
N ALA A 94 -5.23 7.11 -10.14
CA ALA A 94 -5.62 5.93 -10.90
C ALA A 94 -5.37 4.62 -10.13
N PHE A 95 -4.18 4.49 -9.54
CA PHE A 95 -3.81 3.34 -8.69
C PHE A 95 -2.62 3.75 -7.82
N THR A 96 -2.93 4.34 -6.67
CA THR A 96 -1.93 4.78 -5.68
C THR A 96 -2.43 4.49 -4.28
N GLU A 97 -1.55 3.86 -3.51
CA GLU A 97 -1.78 3.39 -2.15
C GLU A 97 -0.95 4.24 -1.19
N TYR A 98 -1.59 4.74 -0.13
CA TYR A 98 -0.95 5.49 0.96
C TYR A 98 -0.98 4.63 2.23
N GLY A 99 0.04 4.77 3.08
CA GLY A 99 0.09 4.07 4.37
C GLY A 99 -1.19 4.22 5.21
N LEU A 100 -1.70 3.11 5.74
CA LEU A 100 -2.81 3.06 6.71
C LEU A 100 -2.31 2.43 8.01
N LEU A 101 -2.32 1.09 8.11
CA LEU A 101 -1.65 0.38 9.20
C LEU A 101 -0.13 0.35 9.01
N ALA A 102 0.33 0.28 7.76
CA ALA A 102 1.73 0.37 7.41
C ALA A 102 2.15 1.83 7.28
N GLU A 103 3.12 2.27 8.09
CA GLU A 103 3.67 3.63 8.02
C GLU A 103 4.59 3.81 6.80
N THR A 104 5.27 2.75 6.38
CA THR A 104 6.25 2.76 5.30
C THR A 104 6.09 1.50 4.44
N ILE A 105 6.45 1.63 3.17
CA ILE A 105 6.44 0.57 2.17
C ILE A 105 7.83 0.51 1.56
N GLU A 106 8.44 -0.67 1.58
CA GLU A 106 9.74 -0.93 0.97
C GLU A 106 9.61 -1.86 -0.23
N TRP A 107 10.19 -1.51 -1.38
CA TRP A 107 10.18 -2.38 -2.57
C TRP A 107 11.37 -2.14 -3.52
N PRO A 108 11.89 -3.19 -4.17
CA PRO A 108 12.88 -3.06 -5.24
C PRO A 108 12.21 -2.66 -6.56
N ASP A 109 12.96 -2.11 -7.51
CA ASP A 109 12.43 -1.67 -8.82
C ASP A 109 11.72 -2.78 -9.62
N ASP A 110 12.12 -4.04 -9.43
CA ASP A 110 11.49 -5.20 -10.06
C ASP A 110 10.25 -5.72 -9.33
N ARG A 111 9.92 -5.12 -8.17
CA ARG A 111 8.81 -5.48 -7.28
C ARG A 111 8.82 -6.95 -6.84
N SER A 112 10.00 -7.57 -6.79
CA SER A 112 10.15 -8.98 -6.38
C SER A 112 9.76 -9.27 -4.94
N TRP A 113 9.68 -8.24 -4.09
CA TRP A 113 9.16 -8.31 -2.73
C TRP A 113 8.54 -6.97 -2.30
N VAL A 114 7.80 -7.00 -1.20
CA VAL A 114 7.31 -5.81 -0.49
C VAL A 114 7.36 -6.06 1.02
N ALA A 115 7.79 -5.06 1.78
CA ALA A 115 7.82 -5.08 3.24
C ALA A 115 7.20 -3.81 3.83
#